data_AF-A0A7C6DMP7-F1
#
_entry.id   AF-A0A7C6DMP7-F1
#
_cell.length_a   1.000
_cell.length_b   1.000
_cell.length_c   1.000
_cell.angle_alpha   90.00
_cell.angle_beta   90.00
_cell.angle_gamma   90.00
#
_symmetry.space_group_name_H-M   'P 1'
#
loop_
_entity.id
_entity.type
_entity.pdbx_description
1 polymer ?
#
loop_
_entity_poly.entity_id
_entity_poly.type
_entity_poly.pdbx_seq_one_letter_code
_entity_poly.pdbx_strand_id
1 'polypeptide(L)'
;IAQLVADDLGIDIGQVMVTATSTDKNNNTSPTAASAGTDLNGSAALDACARLRERLARVAANMLAGAAAGFAPEPSCVRFANSCVYDQRDPARTLPFSKLVRQAYEQRVSLGERGFYATPGVDFNRETGQGQPFLYYTNGVACAEVRIDRFTGEVKVPRVDLLMDIGQSINPGIDRGQITGGFIQGMGWVTTEELKYSEKGELLSHSPTTYKIPNISDVPETFNVALLDNPNNVVSLKRSKAVGEPPLLLGISVWVAVKDALCRARGEVVGLSIPATNEQVCLRLHSAGGVRRHAEGASPSPVHQS
;
A
#
# COMPACT_ATOMS: atom_id res chain seq x y z
N ILE A 1 0.50 -12.88 -2.64
CA ILE A 1 1.40 -14.05 -2.46
C ILE A 1 1.07 -15.20 -3.40
N ALA A 2 -0.14 -15.78 -3.37
CA ALA A 2 -0.49 -16.91 -4.25
C ALA A 2 -0.19 -16.65 -5.74
N GLN A 3 -0.63 -15.49 -6.24
CA GLN A 3 -0.36 -15.05 -7.62
C GLN A 3 1.14 -14.99 -7.94
N LEU A 4 1.96 -14.42 -7.03
CA LEU A 4 3.41 -14.34 -7.22
C LEU A 4 4.07 -15.73 -7.32
N VAL A 5 3.62 -16.67 -6.49
CA VAL A 5 4.11 -18.06 -6.49
C VAL A 5 3.68 -18.78 -7.77
N ALA A 6 2.41 -18.62 -8.16
CA ALA A 6 1.86 -19.20 -9.39
C ALA A 6 2.62 -18.70 -10.62
N ASP A 7 2.82 -17.38 -10.72
CA ASP A 7 3.54 -16.73 -11.81
C ASP A 7 5.01 -17.17 -11.86
N ASP A 8 5.71 -17.26 -10.72
CA ASP A 8 7.12 -17.65 -10.71
C ASP A 8 7.33 -19.13 -11.08
N LEU A 9 6.46 -20.01 -10.57
CA LEU A 9 6.47 -21.45 -10.88
C LEU A 9 5.82 -21.78 -12.23
N GLY A 10 5.18 -20.81 -12.90
CA GLY A 10 4.53 -20.98 -14.19
C GLY A 10 3.33 -21.94 -14.16
N ILE A 11 2.58 -21.95 -13.05
CA ILE A 11 1.43 -22.84 -12.81
C ILE A 11 0.14 -22.03 -12.63
N ASP A 12 -1.00 -22.69 -12.78
CA ASP A 12 -2.31 -22.09 -12.48
C ASP A 12 -2.43 -21.71 -10.99
N ILE A 13 -3.06 -20.58 -10.70
CA ILE A 13 -3.20 -20.07 -9.33
C ILE A 13 -4.02 -21.02 -8.44
N GLY A 14 -4.95 -21.80 -9.01
CA GLY A 14 -5.72 -22.82 -8.32
C GLY A 14 -4.87 -24.00 -7.82
N GLN A 15 -3.63 -24.12 -8.32
CA GLN A 15 -2.65 -25.10 -7.83
C GLN A 15 -1.85 -24.57 -6.61
N VAL A 16 -2.06 -23.31 -6.21
CA VAL A 16 -1.38 -22.69 -5.06
C VAL A 16 -2.34 -22.54 -3.89
N MET A 17 -2.04 -23.24 -2.80
CA MET A 17 -2.79 -23.14 -1.55
C MET A 17 -2.03 -22.32 -0.52
N VAL A 18 -2.63 -21.23 -0.04
CA VAL A 18 -2.09 -20.43 1.08
C VAL A 18 -2.62 -21.00 2.39
N THR A 19 -1.73 -21.38 3.31
CA THR A 19 -2.12 -21.85 4.64
C THR A 19 -2.14 -20.71 5.65
N ALA A 20 -2.86 -20.89 6.76
CA ALA A 20 -2.82 -19.96 7.89
C ALA A 20 -1.39 -19.75 8.41
N THR A 21 -1.09 -18.50 8.78
CA THR A 21 0.18 -18.11 9.40
C THR A 21 0.32 -18.83 10.74
N SER A 22 1.48 -19.43 10.98
CA SER A 22 1.82 -20.12 12.23
C SER A 22 3.29 -19.92 12.55
N THR A 23 3.59 -19.65 13.83
CA THR A 23 4.96 -19.52 14.36
C THR A 23 5.75 -20.81 14.30
N ASP A 24 5.08 -21.97 14.17
CA ASP A 24 5.75 -23.26 14.00
C ASP A 24 6.32 -23.44 12.58
N LYS A 25 5.79 -22.67 11.61
CA LYS A 25 6.20 -22.69 10.21
C LYS A 25 7.08 -21.50 9.85
N ASN A 26 6.72 -20.33 10.37
CA ASN A 26 7.29 -19.03 10.01
C ASN A 26 7.88 -18.39 11.27
N ASN A 27 9.19 -18.54 11.43
CA ASN A 27 9.87 -18.10 12.63
C ASN A 27 10.13 -16.58 12.59
N ASN A 28 9.99 -15.92 13.74
CA ASN A 28 10.44 -14.54 13.98
C ASN A 28 9.88 -13.50 12.99
N THR A 29 8.65 -13.67 12.52
CA THR A 29 8.01 -12.71 11.61
C THR A 29 7.77 -11.37 12.29
N SER A 30 8.12 -10.27 11.63
CA SER A 30 7.72 -8.93 12.05
C SER A 30 6.20 -8.72 11.88
N PRO A 31 5.60 -7.72 12.56
CA PRO A 31 4.20 -7.36 12.35
C PRO A 31 3.91 -7.00 10.88
N THR A 32 2.68 -7.25 10.44
CA THR A 32 2.20 -6.75 9.13
C THR A 32 1.83 -5.27 9.28
N ALA A 33 2.81 -4.39 9.06
CA ALA A 33 2.71 -2.94 9.19
C ALA A 33 3.68 -2.25 8.20
N ALA A 34 3.71 -0.91 8.21
CA ALA A 34 4.58 -0.09 7.35
C ALA A 34 4.40 -0.37 5.85
N SER A 35 3.21 -0.87 5.49
CA SER A 35 2.85 -1.36 4.15
C SER A 35 3.84 -2.38 3.55
N ALA A 36 4.69 -3.02 4.38
CA ALA A 36 5.79 -3.86 3.92
C ALA A 36 5.42 -5.33 3.69
N GLY A 37 4.18 -5.72 3.97
CA GLY A 37 3.73 -7.11 3.96
C GLY A 37 3.96 -7.81 2.62
N THR A 38 3.56 -7.20 1.50
CA THR A 38 3.75 -7.76 0.16
C THR A 38 5.23 -7.81 -0.22
N ASP A 39 5.98 -6.74 0.05
CA ASP A 39 7.39 -6.64 -0.33
C ASP A 39 8.24 -7.68 0.38
N LEU A 40 8.10 -7.80 1.71
CA LEU A 40 8.87 -8.74 2.51
C LEU A 40 8.47 -10.19 2.23
N ASN A 41 7.17 -10.51 2.40
CA ASN A 41 6.70 -11.88 2.30
C ASN A 41 6.65 -12.37 0.84
N GLY A 42 6.38 -11.47 -0.11
CA GLY A 42 6.42 -11.79 -1.53
C GLY A 42 7.84 -12.07 -2.01
N SER A 43 8.83 -11.26 -1.58
CA SER A 43 10.24 -11.52 -1.91
C SER A 43 10.74 -12.81 -1.27
N ALA A 44 10.39 -13.09 -0.01
CA ALA A 44 10.71 -14.35 0.63
C ALA A 44 10.07 -15.55 -0.10
N ALA A 45 8.80 -15.44 -0.52
CA ALA A 45 8.14 -16.49 -1.30
C ALA A 45 8.85 -16.71 -2.66
N LEU A 46 9.30 -15.65 -3.34
CA LEU A 46 10.04 -15.77 -4.59
C LEU A 46 11.45 -16.34 -4.40
N ASP A 47 12.15 -16.04 -3.29
CA ASP A 47 13.43 -16.70 -2.96
C ASP A 47 13.25 -18.22 -2.82
N ALA A 48 12.18 -18.66 -2.13
CA ALA A 48 11.84 -20.08 -2.04
C ALA A 48 11.54 -20.69 -3.43
N CYS A 49 10.74 -19.99 -4.25
CA CYS A 49 10.39 -20.47 -5.58
C CYS A 49 11.61 -20.55 -6.50
N ALA A 50 12.54 -19.58 -6.44
CA ALA A 50 13.75 -19.57 -7.24
C ALA A 50 14.65 -20.79 -6.97
N ARG A 51 14.90 -21.12 -5.69
CA ARG A 51 15.69 -22.30 -5.29
C ARG A 51 14.99 -23.61 -5.61
N LEU A 52 13.67 -23.66 -5.50
CA LEU A 52 12.89 -24.83 -5.92
C LEU A 52 12.97 -25.03 -7.43
N ARG A 53 12.83 -23.95 -8.22
CA ARG A 53 12.96 -23.99 -9.68
C ARG A 53 14.36 -24.39 -10.12
N GLU A 54 15.41 -23.95 -9.43
CA GLU A 54 16.77 -24.37 -9.77
C GLU A 54 16.91 -25.90 -9.72
N ARG A 55 16.38 -26.52 -8.66
CA ARG A 55 16.36 -27.98 -8.52
C ARG A 55 15.50 -28.66 -9.59
N LEU A 56 14.30 -28.14 -9.82
CA LEU A 56 13.37 -28.68 -10.82
C LEU A 56 13.89 -28.51 -12.26
N ALA A 57 14.58 -27.41 -12.56
CA ALA A 57 15.17 -27.14 -13.88
C ALA A 57 16.27 -28.14 -14.20
N ARG A 58 17.07 -28.57 -13.21
CA ARG A 58 18.07 -29.64 -13.41
C ARG A 58 17.41 -30.96 -13.79
N VAL A 59 16.30 -31.32 -13.14
CA VAL A 59 15.54 -32.53 -13.48
C VAL A 59 14.91 -32.40 -14.87
N ALA A 60 14.27 -31.27 -15.15
CA ALA A 60 13.60 -31.00 -16.43
C ALA A 60 14.59 -31.01 -17.60
N ALA A 61 15.76 -30.41 -17.45
CA ALA A 61 16.81 -30.40 -18.47
C ALA A 61 17.20 -31.83 -18.88
N ASN A 62 17.31 -32.76 -17.93
CA ASN A 62 17.61 -34.16 -18.22
C ASN A 62 16.45 -34.89 -18.91
N MET A 63 15.20 -34.54 -18.59
CA MET A 63 14.01 -35.13 -19.22
C MET A 63 13.76 -34.62 -20.66
N LEU A 64 14.15 -33.37 -20.92
CA LEU A 64 13.91 -32.69 -22.19
C LEU A 64 15.08 -32.86 -23.18
N ALA A 65 16.31 -32.99 -22.68
CA ALA A 65 17.48 -33.25 -23.52
C ALA A 65 17.54 -34.71 -24.03
N GLY A 66 18.41 -34.95 -25.01
CA GLY A 66 18.68 -36.29 -25.56
C GLY A 66 18.90 -36.29 -27.07
N ALA A 67 19.21 -37.46 -27.64
CA ALA A 67 19.49 -37.62 -29.07
C ALA A 67 18.33 -37.13 -29.96
N ALA A 68 17.08 -37.31 -29.52
CA ALA A 68 15.89 -36.81 -30.21
C ALA A 68 15.71 -35.28 -30.11
N ALA A 69 16.29 -34.64 -29.09
CA ALA A 69 16.23 -33.19 -28.90
C ALA A 69 17.35 -32.45 -29.66
N GLY A 70 18.48 -33.12 -29.92
CA GLY A 70 19.63 -32.53 -30.59
C GLY A 70 20.47 -31.59 -29.71
N PHE A 71 20.24 -31.54 -28.40
CA PHE A 71 21.00 -30.72 -27.46
C PHE A 71 21.21 -31.41 -26.10
N ALA A 72 22.28 -30.98 -25.41
CA ALA A 72 22.60 -31.44 -24.06
C ALA A 72 21.71 -30.78 -22.99
N PRO A 73 21.54 -31.41 -21.81
CA PRO A 73 20.83 -30.82 -20.68
C PRO A 73 21.45 -29.48 -20.28
N GLU A 74 20.65 -28.42 -20.29
CA GLU A 74 21.07 -27.08 -19.86
C GLU A 74 19.96 -26.44 -19.02
N PRO A 75 20.06 -26.46 -17.67
CA PRO A 75 19.01 -25.95 -16.78
C PRO A 75 18.66 -24.47 -17.03
N SER A 76 19.62 -23.65 -17.45
CA SER A 76 19.38 -22.23 -17.75
C SER A 76 18.44 -22.01 -18.96
N CYS A 77 18.27 -23.02 -19.82
CA CYS A 77 17.35 -22.99 -20.96
C CYS A 77 15.92 -23.41 -20.60
N VAL A 78 15.68 -23.96 -19.40
CA VAL A 78 14.36 -24.41 -18.97
C VAL A 78 13.46 -23.22 -18.63
N ARG A 79 12.20 -23.27 -19.09
CA ARG A 79 11.16 -22.28 -18.83
C ARG A 79 9.93 -22.97 -18.26
N PHE A 80 9.23 -22.27 -17.37
CA PHE A 80 8.00 -22.70 -16.71
C PHE A 80 6.89 -21.76 -17.14
N ALA A 81 5.82 -22.29 -17.74
CA ALA A 81 4.64 -21.50 -18.14
C ALA A 81 3.44 -22.42 -18.39
N ASN A 82 2.23 -21.91 -18.18
CA ASN A 82 0.97 -22.61 -18.50
C ASN A 82 0.88 -24.03 -17.90
N SER A 83 1.31 -24.17 -16.64
CA SER A 83 1.42 -25.45 -15.92
C SER A 83 2.28 -26.50 -16.63
N CYS A 84 3.20 -26.05 -17.48
CA CYS A 84 4.12 -26.85 -18.26
C CYS A 84 5.56 -26.34 -18.13
N VAL A 85 6.49 -27.20 -18.51
CA VAL A 85 7.93 -26.94 -18.51
C VAL A 85 8.49 -27.33 -19.87
N TYR A 86 9.34 -26.48 -20.44
CA TYR A 86 9.93 -26.70 -21.76
C TYR A 86 11.34 -26.13 -21.82
N ASP A 87 12.12 -26.55 -22.82
CA ASP A 87 13.41 -25.97 -23.12
C ASP A 87 13.22 -24.90 -24.19
N GLN A 88 13.73 -23.68 -23.98
CA GLN A 88 13.55 -22.58 -24.93
C GLN A 88 14.13 -22.86 -26.33
N ARG A 89 15.04 -23.84 -26.46
CA ARG A 89 15.63 -24.26 -27.73
C ARG A 89 14.69 -25.14 -28.56
N ASP A 90 13.70 -25.76 -27.92
CA ASP A 90 12.61 -26.50 -28.56
C ASP A 90 11.28 -26.29 -27.80
N PRO A 91 10.61 -25.14 -27.99
CA PRO A 91 9.40 -24.79 -27.26
C PRO A 91 8.19 -25.71 -27.54
N ALA A 92 8.21 -26.46 -28.65
CA ALA A 92 7.13 -27.38 -29.00
C ALA A 92 7.11 -28.61 -28.08
N ARG A 93 8.28 -29.00 -27.57
CA ARG A 93 8.42 -30.12 -26.64
C ARG A 93 8.17 -29.67 -25.20
N THR A 94 6.95 -29.90 -24.74
CA THR A 94 6.50 -29.53 -23.40
C THR A 94 6.34 -30.74 -22.48
N LEU A 95 6.54 -30.52 -21.18
CA LEU A 95 6.35 -31.49 -20.11
C LEU A 95 5.36 -30.90 -19.09
N PRO A 96 4.24 -31.58 -18.75
CA PRO A 96 3.37 -31.12 -17.68
C PRO A 96 4.12 -30.98 -16.36
N PHE A 97 3.89 -29.88 -15.63
CA PHE A 97 4.58 -29.59 -14.36
C PHE A 97 4.42 -30.74 -13.33
N SER A 98 3.25 -31.37 -13.27
CA SER A 98 2.99 -32.53 -12.40
C SER A 98 3.88 -33.74 -12.72
N LYS A 99 4.18 -33.99 -14.01
CA LYS A 99 5.11 -35.07 -14.41
C LYS A 99 6.54 -34.75 -13.97
N LEU A 100 6.96 -33.49 -14.09
CA LEU A 100 8.27 -33.05 -13.60
C LEU A 100 8.39 -33.25 -12.08
N VAL A 101 7.38 -32.82 -11.33
CA VAL A 101 7.37 -32.96 -9.86
C VAL A 101 7.43 -34.44 -9.45
N ARG A 102 6.69 -35.32 -10.14
CA ARG A 102 6.77 -36.76 -9.92
C ARG A 102 8.16 -37.31 -10.20
N GLN A 103 8.77 -36.93 -11.31
CA GLN A 103 10.13 -37.37 -11.66
C GLN A 103 11.15 -36.89 -10.63
N ALA A 104 11.04 -35.65 -10.15
CA ALA A 104 11.91 -35.09 -9.12
C ALA A 104 11.77 -35.85 -7.79
N TYR A 105 10.54 -36.21 -7.41
CA TYR A 105 10.28 -37.06 -6.25
C TYR A 105 10.94 -38.44 -6.39
N GLU A 106 10.78 -39.12 -7.53
CA GLU A 106 11.40 -40.43 -7.80
C GLU A 106 12.95 -40.36 -7.78
N GLN A 107 13.51 -39.21 -8.19
CA GLN A 107 14.95 -38.94 -8.12
C GLN A 107 15.42 -38.49 -6.73
N ARG A 108 14.53 -38.44 -5.73
CA ARG A 108 14.80 -37.99 -4.35
C ARG A 108 15.33 -36.56 -4.28
N VAL A 109 14.89 -35.71 -5.20
CA VAL A 109 15.13 -34.27 -5.14
C VAL A 109 14.17 -33.66 -4.14
N SER A 110 14.69 -32.91 -3.17
CA SER A 110 13.83 -32.21 -2.19
C SER A 110 12.88 -31.25 -2.90
N LEU A 111 11.60 -31.22 -2.48
CA LEU A 111 10.53 -30.37 -3.02
C LEU A 111 10.05 -29.31 -2.02
N GLY A 112 10.61 -29.29 -0.82
CA GLY A 112 10.38 -28.24 0.16
C GLY A 112 11.45 -27.16 0.06
N GLU A 113 11.08 -25.92 0.34
CA GLU A 113 12.03 -24.82 0.46
C GLU A 113 11.55 -23.78 1.47
N ARG A 114 12.52 -23.12 2.12
CA ARG A 114 12.28 -21.91 2.92
C ARG A 114 12.91 -20.73 2.20
N GLY A 115 12.18 -19.62 2.16
CA GLY A 115 12.68 -18.38 1.63
C GLY A 115 12.81 -17.33 2.71
N PHE A 116 13.76 -16.42 2.53
CA PHE A 116 14.01 -15.33 3.46
C PHE A 116 14.33 -14.05 2.69
N TYR A 117 13.87 -12.92 3.21
CA TYR A 117 14.18 -11.62 2.64
C TYR A 117 14.39 -10.59 3.74
N ALA A 118 15.47 -9.83 3.60
CA ALA A 118 15.75 -8.64 4.38
C ALA A 118 15.97 -7.49 3.40
N THR A 119 15.27 -6.38 3.61
CA THR A 119 15.33 -5.22 2.73
C THR A 119 16.76 -4.67 2.67
N PRO A 120 17.41 -4.64 1.50
CA PRO A 120 18.78 -4.14 1.37
C PRO A 120 18.83 -2.61 1.43
N GLY A 121 19.98 -2.06 1.80
CA GLY A 121 20.26 -0.62 1.67
C GLY A 121 19.47 0.30 2.62
N VAL A 122 18.81 -0.26 3.64
CA VAL A 122 18.14 0.52 4.69
C VAL A 122 19.10 0.68 5.88
N ASP A 123 19.39 1.92 6.25
CA ASP A 123 20.22 2.30 7.39
C ASP A 123 19.74 3.64 7.94
N PHE A 124 19.63 3.80 9.26
CA PHE A 124 19.19 5.08 9.85
C PHE A 124 19.68 5.24 11.27
N ASN A 125 20.46 6.30 11.51
CA ASN A 125 20.91 6.68 12.83
C ASN A 125 19.88 7.62 13.48
N ARG A 126 19.18 7.12 14.50
CA ARG A 126 18.13 7.85 15.23
C ARG A 126 18.64 9.05 16.02
N GLU A 127 19.88 9.01 16.51
CA GLU A 127 20.46 10.10 17.32
C GLU A 127 20.81 11.32 16.46
N THR A 128 21.27 11.08 15.24
CA THR A 128 21.68 12.14 14.29
C THR A 128 20.57 12.52 13.31
N GLY A 129 19.55 11.67 13.14
CA GLY A 129 18.50 11.84 12.14
C GLY A 129 18.99 11.63 10.70
N GLN A 130 20.13 10.97 10.50
CA GLN A 130 20.75 10.77 9.19
C GLN A 130 20.71 9.31 8.74
N GLY A 131 20.63 9.11 7.42
CA GLY A 131 20.64 7.79 6.77
C GLY A 131 19.55 7.63 5.71
N GLN A 132 19.37 6.40 5.25
CA GLN A 132 18.32 5.95 4.34
C GLN A 132 17.34 5.00 5.07
N PRO A 133 16.33 5.54 5.77
CA PRO A 133 15.36 4.72 6.53
C PRO A 133 14.37 3.95 5.65
N PHE A 134 14.22 4.33 4.37
CA PHE A 134 13.25 3.75 3.45
C PHE A 134 13.92 3.30 2.15
N LEU A 135 13.48 2.16 1.62
CA LEU A 135 13.97 1.65 0.33
C LEU A 135 13.48 2.52 -0.84
N TYR A 136 12.23 2.98 -0.78
CA TYR A 136 11.60 3.82 -1.80
C TYR A 136 10.44 4.62 -1.19
N TYR A 137 9.85 5.51 -1.99
CA TYR A 137 8.66 6.28 -1.63
C TYR A 137 7.52 5.99 -2.62
N THR A 138 6.33 5.75 -2.07
CA THR A 138 5.06 5.72 -2.82
C THR A 138 4.50 7.13 -2.85
N ASN A 139 4.18 7.63 -4.04
CA ASN A 139 3.68 9.00 -4.23
C ASN A 139 2.27 8.96 -4.82
N GLY A 140 1.50 10.00 -4.53
CA GLY A 140 0.18 10.18 -5.12
C GLY A 140 -0.29 11.62 -5.00
N VAL A 141 -1.27 11.96 -5.82
CA VAL A 141 -1.96 13.24 -5.81
C VAL A 141 -3.47 13.00 -5.84
N ALA A 142 -4.20 13.88 -5.16
CA ALA A 142 -5.65 13.84 -5.12
C ALA A 142 -6.23 15.24 -5.32
N CYS A 143 -7.30 15.33 -6.09
CA CYS A 143 -8.14 16.51 -6.20
C CYS A 143 -9.54 16.14 -5.70
N ALA A 144 -10.08 16.96 -4.80
CA ALA A 144 -11.42 16.78 -4.26
C ALA A 144 -12.25 18.03 -4.54
N GLU A 145 -13.49 17.83 -4.99
CA GLU A 145 -14.51 18.86 -5.03
C GLU A 145 -15.39 18.74 -3.78
N VAL A 146 -15.76 19.87 -3.18
CA VAL A 146 -16.66 19.90 -2.02
C VAL A 146 -17.79 20.89 -2.23
N ARG A 147 -18.96 20.56 -1.69
CA ARG A 147 -20.10 21.47 -1.54
C ARG A 147 -20.39 21.64 -0.06
N ILE A 148 -20.59 22.89 0.35
CA ILE A 148 -20.84 23.23 1.75
C ILE A 148 -22.20 23.91 1.86
N ASP A 149 -23.08 23.33 2.68
CA ASP A 149 -24.32 24.01 3.07
C ASP A 149 -23.96 25.20 3.99
N ARG A 150 -24.37 26.40 3.57
CA ARG A 150 -23.98 27.64 4.25
C ARG A 150 -24.67 27.84 5.59
N PHE A 151 -25.78 27.16 5.86
CA PHE A 151 -26.55 27.28 7.10
C PHE A 151 -26.17 26.21 8.12
N THR A 152 -25.91 24.98 7.67
CA THR A 152 -25.60 23.84 8.55
C THR A 152 -24.12 23.52 8.65
N GLY A 153 -23.31 23.98 7.69
CA GLY A 153 -21.91 23.58 7.54
C GLY A 153 -21.73 22.16 6.99
N GLU A 154 -22.81 21.49 6.56
CA GLU A 154 -22.72 20.15 5.99
C GLU A 154 -21.82 20.13 4.75
N VAL A 155 -20.84 19.23 4.74
CA VAL A 155 -19.94 19.00 3.62
C VAL A 155 -20.37 17.78 2.82
N LYS A 156 -20.51 17.93 1.50
CA LYS A 156 -20.62 16.84 0.53
C LYS A 156 -19.42 16.82 -0.39
N VAL A 157 -18.96 15.63 -0.75
CA VAL A 157 -17.83 15.43 -1.66
C VAL A 157 -18.37 14.81 -2.96
N PRO A 158 -18.86 15.60 -3.93
CA PRO A 158 -19.44 15.04 -5.16
C PRO A 158 -18.42 14.30 -6.05
N ARG A 159 -17.15 14.73 -6.00
CA ARG A 159 -16.12 14.22 -6.91
C ARG A 159 -14.75 14.17 -6.27
N VAL A 160 -14.03 13.09 -6.56
CA VAL A 160 -12.60 12.95 -6.27
C VAL A 160 -11.88 12.30 -7.46
N ASP A 161 -10.66 12.78 -7.72
CA ASP A 161 -9.75 12.25 -8.73
C ASP A 161 -8.40 11.94 -8.07
N LEU A 162 -8.01 10.67 -8.09
CA LEU A 162 -6.78 10.17 -7.49
C LEU A 162 -5.83 9.66 -8.57
N LEU A 163 -4.54 10.01 -8.47
CA LEU A 163 -3.46 9.45 -9.28
C LEU A 163 -2.33 8.99 -8.35
N MET A 164 -1.95 7.72 -8.42
CA MET A 164 -0.89 7.15 -7.57
C MET A 164 0.19 6.43 -8.36
N ASP A 165 1.45 6.62 -7.96
CA ASP A 165 2.59 5.80 -8.41
C ASP A 165 2.79 4.65 -7.43
N ILE A 166 2.21 3.50 -7.79
CA ILE A 166 2.39 2.22 -7.06
C ILE A 166 3.34 1.27 -7.80
N GLY A 167 4.13 1.78 -8.75
CA GLY A 167 4.91 0.95 -9.67
C GLY A 167 4.01 0.00 -10.49
N GLN A 168 4.53 -1.18 -10.80
CA GLN A 168 3.79 -2.23 -11.48
C GLN A 168 2.86 -2.96 -10.50
N SER A 169 1.57 -2.77 -10.67
CA SER A 169 0.54 -3.45 -9.87
C SER A 169 0.68 -4.97 -9.98
N ILE A 170 0.67 -5.64 -8.82
CA ILE A 170 0.62 -7.10 -8.75
C ILE A 170 -0.83 -7.57 -9.01
N ASN A 171 -1.80 -6.89 -8.41
CA ASN A 171 -3.21 -7.19 -8.60
C ASN A 171 -4.03 -5.88 -8.67
N PRO A 172 -4.39 -5.41 -9.88
CA PRO A 172 -5.05 -4.11 -10.05
C PRO A 172 -6.39 -4.00 -9.30
N GLY A 173 -7.12 -5.11 -9.13
CA GLY A 173 -8.38 -5.12 -8.41
C GLY A 173 -8.20 -4.89 -6.91
N ILE A 174 -7.22 -5.56 -6.30
CA ILE A 174 -6.89 -5.38 -4.88
C ILE A 174 -6.32 -3.97 -4.64
N ASP A 175 -5.41 -3.52 -5.50
CA ASP A 175 -4.78 -2.21 -5.37
C ASP A 175 -5.81 -1.08 -5.49
N ARG A 176 -6.73 -1.16 -6.46
CA ARG A 176 -7.84 -0.20 -6.57
C ARG A 176 -8.74 -0.22 -5.32
N GLY A 177 -8.99 -1.38 -4.75
CA GLY A 177 -9.74 -1.52 -3.49
C GLY A 177 -9.04 -0.85 -2.31
N GLN A 178 -7.73 -1.06 -2.16
CA GLN A 178 -6.90 -0.42 -1.13
C GLN A 178 -6.86 1.11 -1.30
N ILE A 179 -6.67 1.61 -2.52
CA ILE A 179 -6.65 3.04 -2.79
C ILE A 179 -8.00 3.69 -2.43
N THR A 180 -9.09 3.06 -2.85
CA THR A 180 -10.45 3.56 -2.58
C THR A 180 -10.75 3.56 -1.09
N GLY A 181 -10.49 2.43 -0.40
CA GLY A 181 -10.75 2.30 1.04
C GLY A 181 -9.87 3.22 1.87
N GLY A 182 -8.57 3.29 1.56
CA GLY A 182 -7.63 4.18 2.23
C GLY A 182 -8.02 5.65 2.07
N PHE A 183 -8.40 6.08 0.87
CA PHE A 183 -8.89 7.44 0.65
C PHE A 183 -10.15 7.74 1.47
N ILE A 184 -11.15 6.86 1.46
CA ILE A 184 -12.39 7.04 2.23
C ILE A 184 -12.09 7.10 3.74
N GLN A 185 -11.18 6.25 4.24
CA GLN A 185 -10.73 6.31 5.63
C GLN A 185 -10.04 7.64 5.96
N GLY A 186 -9.17 8.12 5.07
CA GLY A 186 -8.51 9.41 5.20
C GLY A 186 -9.50 10.59 5.16
N MET A 187 -10.53 10.51 4.31
CA MET A 187 -11.62 11.48 4.25
C MET A 187 -12.36 11.52 5.59
N GLY A 188 -12.75 10.37 6.13
CA GLY A 188 -13.37 10.27 7.46
C GLY A 188 -12.56 10.92 8.56
N TRP A 189 -11.27 10.58 8.64
CA TRP A 189 -10.31 11.17 9.57
C TRP A 189 -10.31 12.70 9.53
N VAL A 190 -10.36 13.30 8.34
CA VAL A 190 -10.27 14.76 8.20
C VAL A 190 -11.60 15.49 8.22
N THR A 191 -12.74 14.81 8.20
CA THR A 191 -14.08 15.43 8.17
C THR A 191 -14.95 15.09 9.38
N THR A 192 -15.16 13.82 9.70
CA THR A 192 -16.26 13.38 10.59
C THR A 192 -15.79 12.62 11.83
N GLU A 193 -14.60 12.03 11.79
CA GLU A 193 -14.05 11.21 12.85
C GLU A 193 -13.41 12.07 13.95
N GLU A 194 -14.17 12.36 15.00
CA GLU A 194 -13.75 13.18 16.12
C GLU A 194 -13.73 12.40 17.43
N LEU A 195 -12.58 12.41 18.12
CA LEU A 195 -12.47 11.88 19.48
C LEU A 195 -12.87 12.97 20.48
N LYS A 196 -13.91 12.71 21.27
CA LYS A 196 -14.35 13.62 22.34
C LYS A 196 -14.11 12.99 23.70
N TYR A 197 -13.55 13.78 24.61
CA TYR A 197 -13.30 13.37 25.99
C TYR A 197 -14.06 14.27 26.97
N SER A 198 -14.52 13.71 28.08
CA SER A 198 -15.07 14.49 29.19
C SER A 198 -13.95 15.25 29.91
N GLU A 199 -14.31 16.25 30.74
CA GLU A 199 -13.34 16.96 31.61
C GLU A 199 -12.60 16.02 32.58
N LYS A 200 -13.17 14.84 32.84
CA LYS A 200 -12.57 13.80 33.69
C LYS A 200 -11.67 12.84 32.91
N GLY A 201 -11.53 13.01 31.60
CA GLY A 201 -10.71 12.17 30.72
C GLY A 201 -11.41 10.93 30.15
N GLU A 202 -12.73 10.81 30.29
CA GLU A 202 -13.48 9.66 29.75
C GLU A 202 -13.73 9.84 28.26
N LEU A 203 -13.50 8.80 27.44
CA LEU A 203 -13.81 8.84 26.01
C LEU A 203 -15.32 8.80 25.79
N LEU A 204 -15.91 9.88 25.27
CA LEU A 204 -17.34 10.02 24.97
C LEU A 204 -17.70 9.41 23.62
N SER A 205 -16.77 9.45 22.66
CA SER A 205 -16.94 8.90 21.31
C SER A 205 -16.52 7.44 21.22
N HIS A 206 -17.06 6.59 22.11
CA HIS A 206 -16.63 5.19 22.28
C HIS A 206 -17.52 4.16 21.55
N SER A 207 -18.44 4.58 20.69
CA SER A 207 -19.31 3.69 19.92
C SER A 207 -19.58 4.25 18.51
N PRO A 208 -20.04 3.43 17.54
CA PRO A 208 -20.43 3.92 16.21
C PRO A 208 -21.60 4.92 16.23
N THR A 209 -22.36 4.99 17.33
CA THR A 209 -23.42 5.98 17.49
C THR A 209 -22.85 7.37 17.83
N THR A 210 -21.65 7.44 18.43
CA THR A 210 -21.00 8.70 18.84
C THR A 210 -19.70 9.03 18.09
N TYR A 211 -19.06 8.05 17.45
CA TYR A 211 -17.91 8.21 16.56
C TYR A 211 -18.32 7.90 15.12
N LYS A 212 -18.17 8.86 14.21
CA LYS A 212 -18.77 8.81 12.87
C LYS A 212 -17.72 8.59 11.79
N ILE A 213 -17.47 7.32 11.48
CA ILE A 213 -16.80 6.92 10.24
C ILE A 213 -17.69 7.23 9.02
N PRO A 214 -17.11 7.39 7.83
CA PRO A 214 -17.88 7.55 6.59
C PRO A 214 -18.84 6.38 6.36
N ASN A 215 -20.06 6.71 5.95
CA ASN A 215 -21.07 5.76 5.53
C ASN A 215 -21.14 5.66 3.99
N ILE A 216 -21.97 4.75 3.46
CA ILE A 216 -22.08 4.54 2.01
C ILE A 216 -22.53 5.78 1.24
N SER A 217 -23.34 6.65 1.85
CA SER A 217 -23.83 7.89 1.25
C SER A 217 -22.80 9.02 1.29
N ASP A 218 -21.70 8.84 2.02
CA ASP A 218 -20.58 9.80 2.04
C ASP A 218 -19.57 9.52 0.92
N VAL A 219 -19.68 8.37 0.24
CA VAL A 219 -18.82 8.02 -0.89
C VAL A 219 -19.09 8.97 -2.06
N PRO A 220 -18.05 9.59 -2.63
CA PRO A 220 -18.21 10.47 -3.79
C PRO A 220 -18.90 9.80 -4.97
N GLU A 221 -19.88 10.50 -5.57
CA GLU A 221 -20.61 10.01 -6.76
C GLU A 221 -19.66 9.77 -7.93
N THR A 222 -18.73 10.71 -8.14
CA THR A 222 -17.65 10.56 -9.12
C THR A 222 -16.35 10.22 -8.40
N PHE A 223 -15.92 8.96 -8.50
CA PHE A 223 -14.70 8.49 -7.86
C PHE A 223 -13.73 7.92 -8.91
N ASN A 224 -12.76 8.73 -9.32
CA ASN A 224 -11.76 8.34 -10.31
C ASN A 224 -10.46 7.92 -9.62
N VAL A 225 -9.98 6.72 -9.96
CA VAL A 225 -8.67 6.20 -9.52
C VAL A 225 -7.87 5.84 -10.76
N ALA A 226 -6.73 6.50 -10.92
CA ALA A 226 -5.73 6.20 -11.94
C ALA A 226 -4.40 5.82 -11.30
N LEU A 227 -3.64 4.97 -12.00
CA LEU A 227 -2.28 4.62 -11.63
C LEU A 227 -1.32 5.27 -12.62
N LEU A 228 -0.21 5.80 -12.13
CA LEU A 228 0.85 6.35 -12.95
C LEU A 228 1.63 5.20 -13.61
N ASP A 229 1.75 5.22 -14.93
CA ASP A 229 2.66 4.33 -15.65
C ASP A 229 4.11 4.79 -15.44
N ASN A 230 4.88 4.00 -14.68
CA ASN A 230 6.25 4.33 -14.30
C ASN A 230 7.20 3.18 -14.70
N PRO A 231 7.58 3.07 -15.99
CA PRO A 231 8.45 2.00 -16.47
C PRO A 231 9.88 2.08 -15.90
N ASN A 232 10.27 3.25 -15.38
CA ASN A 232 11.57 3.49 -14.76
C ASN A 232 11.65 2.95 -13.33
N ASN A 233 10.53 2.55 -12.73
CA ASN A 233 10.53 1.92 -11.41
C ASN A 233 11.18 0.53 -11.50
N VAL A 234 12.41 0.42 -10.98
CA VAL A 234 13.16 -0.84 -10.92
C VAL A 234 13.29 -1.38 -9.49
N VAL A 235 12.69 -0.69 -8.51
CA VAL A 235 12.80 -1.05 -7.10
C VAL A 235 11.71 -2.05 -6.69
N SER A 236 12.03 -2.82 -5.65
CA SER A 236 11.17 -3.81 -5.01
C SER A 236 10.71 -4.98 -5.91
N LEU A 237 9.93 -5.86 -5.30
CA LEU A 237 9.37 -7.08 -5.88
C LEU A 237 8.59 -6.77 -7.16
N LYS A 238 8.94 -7.41 -8.29
CA LYS A 238 8.20 -7.27 -9.56
C LYS A 238 7.95 -5.81 -9.98
N ARG A 239 8.83 -4.87 -9.56
CA ARG A 239 8.68 -3.42 -9.79
C ARG A 239 7.42 -2.82 -9.17
N SER A 240 6.81 -3.45 -8.17
CA SER A 240 5.68 -2.90 -7.42
C SER A 240 6.13 -1.93 -6.34
N LYS A 241 5.19 -1.15 -5.81
CA LYS A 241 5.34 -0.37 -4.58
C LYS A 241 4.17 -0.63 -3.63
N ALA A 242 4.42 -0.42 -2.36
CA ALA A 242 3.44 -0.58 -1.30
C ALA A 242 2.29 0.44 -1.42
N VAL A 243 1.06 -0.05 -1.22
CA VAL A 243 -0.20 0.73 -1.38
C VAL A 243 -1.10 0.72 -0.15
N GLY A 244 -0.73 0.03 0.93
CA GLY A 244 -1.62 -0.15 2.10
C GLY A 244 -1.95 1.15 2.83
N GLU A 245 -0.94 1.87 3.30
CA GLU A 245 -1.09 3.12 4.06
C GLU A 245 -1.08 4.40 3.18
N PRO A 246 -0.28 4.51 2.09
CA PRO A 246 -0.14 5.77 1.35
C PRO A 246 -1.45 6.45 0.89
N PRO A 247 -2.48 5.71 0.42
CA PRO A 247 -3.74 6.33 -0.03
C PRO A 247 -4.50 7.07 1.08
N LEU A 248 -4.28 6.75 2.36
CA LEU A 248 -4.95 7.44 3.47
C LEU A 248 -4.64 8.94 3.48
N LEU A 249 -3.40 9.31 3.17
CA LEU A 249 -2.97 10.72 3.16
C LEU A 249 -3.66 11.53 2.04
N LEU A 250 -4.15 10.87 0.99
CA LEU A 250 -4.88 11.55 -0.08
C LEU A 250 -6.21 12.14 0.40
N GLY A 251 -6.78 11.63 1.51
CA GLY A 251 -7.97 12.20 2.15
C GLY A 251 -7.80 13.66 2.58
N ILE A 252 -6.55 14.11 2.83
CA ILE A 252 -6.23 15.52 3.14
C ILE A 252 -6.72 16.47 2.04
N SER A 253 -6.81 16.02 0.78
CA SER A 253 -7.35 16.82 -0.32
C SER A 253 -8.77 17.34 -0.04
N VAL A 254 -9.61 16.57 0.66
CA VAL A 254 -10.96 16.97 1.05
C VAL A 254 -10.91 18.12 2.07
N TRP A 255 -10.04 18.01 3.08
CA TRP A 255 -9.86 19.08 4.06
C TRP A 255 -9.32 20.37 3.44
N VAL A 256 -8.37 20.25 2.51
CA VAL A 256 -7.83 21.39 1.76
C VAL A 256 -8.92 22.03 0.91
N ALA A 257 -9.77 21.24 0.25
CA ALA A 257 -10.89 21.74 -0.54
C ALA A 257 -11.93 22.46 0.32
N VAL A 258 -12.25 21.94 1.51
CA VAL A 258 -13.11 22.63 2.50
C VAL A 258 -12.48 23.95 2.91
N LYS A 259 -11.18 23.96 3.22
CA LYS A 259 -10.46 25.18 3.60
C LYS A 259 -10.44 26.21 2.47
N ASP A 260 -10.23 25.81 1.22
CA ASP A 260 -10.27 26.72 0.07
C ASP A 260 -11.68 27.32 -0.08
N ALA A 261 -12.72 26.49 -0.02
CA ALA A 261 -14.11 26.96 -0.09
C ALA A 261 -14.44 27.98 1.01
N LEU A 262 -14.00 27.74 2.24
CA LEU A 262 -14.15 28.67 3.36
C LEU A 262 -13.39 29.99 3.13
N CYS A 263 -12.14 29.92 2.67
CA CYS A 263 -11.35 31.11 2.36
C CYS A 263 -12.01 31.96 1.27
N ARG A 264 -12.52 31.33 0.21
CA ARG A 264 -13.23 32.01 -0.87
C ARG A 264 -14.54 32.64 -0.40
N ALA A 265 -15.30 31.93 0.43
CA ALA A 265 -16.56 32.44 0.96
C ALA A 265 -16.37 33.65 1.88
N ARG A 266 -15.23 33.74 2.59
CA ARG A 266 -14.94 34.83 3.53
C ARG A 266 -14.05 35.93 2.96
N GLY A 267 -13.36 35.68 1.84
CA GLY A 267 -12.40 36.62 1.27
C GLY A 267 -11.11 36.78 2.09
N GLU A 268 -10.85 35.88 3.04
CA GLU A 268 -9.67 35.89 3.91
C GLU A 268 -9.20 34.46 4.23
N VAL A 269 -7.97 34.33 4.74
CA VAL A 269 -7.44 33.03 5.15
C VAL A 269 -8.16 32.54 6.41
N VAL A 270 -8.75 31.35 6.34
CA VAL A 270 -9.49 30.73 7.44
C VAL A 270 -8.64 29.68 8.14
N GLY A 271 -8.53 29.80 9.48
CA GLY A 271 -7.98 28.74 10.32
C GLY A 271 -9.00 27.61 10.50
N LEU A 272 -8.73 26.45 9.91
CA LEU A 272 -9.55 25.24 10.03
C LEU A 272 -8.75 24.17 10.79
N SER A 273 -9.40 23.46 11.71
CA SER A 273 -8.78 22.32 12.41
C SER A 273 -9.14 21.01 11.71
N ILE A 274 -8.41 19.94 12.02
CA ILE A 274 -8.82 18.56 11.72
C ILE A 274 -9.43 17.97 13.00
N PRO A 275 -10.60 17.30 12.92
CA PRO A 275 -11.46 17.15 11.75
C PRO A 275 -12.25 18.42 11.41
N ALA A 276 -12.54 18.63 10.12
CA ALA A 276 -13.42 19.68 9.61
C ALA A 276 -14.89 19.25 9.74
N THR A 277 -15.36 19.06 10.98
CA THR A 277 -16.76 18.70 11.25
C THR A 277 -17.70 19.79 10.76
N ASN A 278 -18.97 19.42 10.50
CA ASN A 278 -19.99 20.38 10.09
C ASN A 278 -20.08 21.58 11.05
N GLU A 279 -19.91 21.34 12.36
CA GLU A 279 -19.83 22.39 13.37
C GLU A 279 -18.64 23.32 13.15
N GLN A 280 -17.43 22.79 12.96
CA GLN A 280 -16.24 23.62 12.67
C GLN A 280 -16.42 24.42 11.39
N VAL A 281 -16.95 23.81 10.33
CA VAL A 281 -17.21 24.47 9.05
C VAL A 281 -18.22 25.61 9.24
N CYS A 282 -19.35 25.37 9.91
CA CYS A 282 -20.37 26.38 10.18
C CYS A 282 -19.85 27.53 11.04
N LEU A 283 -19.12 27.22 12.12
CA LEU A 283 -18.51 28.23 13.00
C LEU A 283 -17.52 29.10 12.23
N ARG A 284 -16.71 28.52 11.35
CA ARG A 284 -15.73 29.27 10.56
C ARG A 284 -16.37 30.10 9.47
N LEU A 285 -17.47 29.65 8.86
CA LEU A 285 -18.24 30.47 7.91
C LEU A 285 -18.77 31.76 8.54
N HIS A 286 -19.25 31.69 9.78
CA HIS A 286 -19.98 32.79 10.43
C HIS A 286 -19.17 33.55 11.48
N SER A 287 -17.95 33.11 11.80
CA SER A 287 -17.10 33.83 12.75
C SER A 287 -16.87 35.28 12.28
N ALA A 288 -17.18 36.24 13.15
CA ALA A 288 -16.86 37.65 12.92
C ALA A 288 -15.36 37.77 12.66
N GLY A 289 -14.97 38.50 11.61
CA GLY A 289 -13.58 38.65 11.16
C GLY A 289 -12.66 39.05 12.30
N GLY A 290 -11.96 38.07 12.86
CA GLY A 290 -11.02 38.24 13.94
C GLY A 290 -9.62 38.35 13.38
N VAL A 291 -9.21 39.55 12.97
CA VAL A 291 -7.79 39.88 12.93
C VAL A 291 -7.29 39.74 14.36
N ARG A 292 -6.72 38.58 14.71
CA ARG A 292 -5.86 38.46 15.88
C ARG A 292 -4.63 39.33 15.59
N ARG A 293 -4.70 40.61 15.95
CA ARG A 293 -3.49 41.39 16.19
C ARG A 293 -2.75 40.65 17.29
N HIS A 294 -1.60 40.07 16.94
CA HIS A 294 -0.64 39.62 17.93
C HIS A 294 -0.41 40.78 18.89
N ALA A 295 -0.87 40.63 20.13
CA ALA A 295 -0.41 41.49 21.20
C ALA A 295 1.08 41.17 21.37
N GLU A 296 1.95 42.04 20.86
CA GLU A 296 3.34 42.08 21.26
C GLU A 296 3.36 42.31 22.77
N GLY A 297 3.60 41.23 23.51
CA GLY A 297 3.90 41.30 24.92
C GLY A 297 5.23 42.03 25.08
N ALA A 298 5.16 43.31 25.41
CA ALA A 298 6.28 44.04 25.95
C ALA A 298 6.73 43.34 27.25
N SER A 299 7.82 42.61 27.17
CA SER A 299 8.55 42.08 28.32
C SER A 299 9.13 43.25 29.13
N PRO A 300 8.88 43.37 30.45
CA PRO A 300 9.55 44.37 31.27
C PRO A 300 10.99 43.93 31.54
N SER A 301 11.94 44.80 31.19
CA SER A 301 13.36 44.64 31.51
C SER A 301 13.61 44.54 33.02
N PRO A 302 14.52 43.68 33.49
CA PRO A 302 14.93 43.68 34.88
C PRO A 302 15.90 44.84 35.14
N VAL A 303 15.49 45.76 36.01
CA VAL A 303 16.39 46.79 36.56
C VAL A 303 17.31 46.11 37.58
N HIS A 304 18.59 46.02 37.24
CA HIS A 304 19.67 45.86 38.21
C HIS A 304 19.78 47.14 39.06
N GLN A 305 19.73 47.01 40.39
CA GLN A 305 20.47 47.90 41.30
C GLN A 305 20.96 47.14 42.55
N SER A 306 22.28 47.25 42.74
CA SER A 306 23.16 47.00 43.90
C SER A 306 23.11 45.66 44.61
#